data_AF-A0A7K2FQ88-F1
#
_entry.id   AF-A0A7K2FQ88-F1
#
_cell.length_a   1.000
_cell.length_b   1.000
_cell.length_c   1.000
_cell.angle_alpha   90.00
_cell.angle_beta   90.00
_cell.angle_gamma   90.00
#
_symmetry.space_group_name_H-M   'P 1'
#
loop_
_entity.id
_entity.type
_entity.pdbx_description
1 polymer ?
#
loop_
_entity_poly.entity_id
_entity_poly.type
_entity_poly.pdbx_seq_one_letter_code
_entity_poly.pdbx_strand_id
1 'polypeptide(L)'
;PTGMTGNDDLGTMSAWNVLSSIGVFPVQPGYDTWGLSTPVFDRVDLTLDRRWFPHGRLTISAPGTSADARYIRSARLDGAAYGRTYLTTADL
;
A
#
# COMPACT_ATOMS: atom_id res chain seq x y z
N PRO A 1 8.28 -15.63 -19.31
CA PRO A 1 9.57 -14.92 -19.12
C PRO A 1 9.51 -13.40 -19.34
N THR A 2 8.54 -12.88 -20.09
CA THR A 2 8.44 -11.46 -20.51
C THR A 2 7.50 -10.60 -19.64
N GLY A 3 7.38 -10.91 -18.35
CA GLY A 3 6.39 -10.27 -17.46
C GLY A 3 6.73 -8.84 -17.01
N MET A 4 7.95 -8.37 -17.28
CA MET A 4 8.39 -7.01 -16.95
C MET A 4 8.48 -6.18 -18.23
N THR A 5 8.07 -4.92 -18.15
CA THR A 5 8.10 -3.98 -19.27
C THR A 5 9.49 -3.36 -19.51
N GLY A 6 10.44 -3.57 -18.58
CA GLY A 6 11.80 -3.05 -18.62
C GLY A 6 12.72 -3.76 -17.61
N ASN A 7 13.87 -3.14 -17.31
CA ASN A 7 14.82 -3.65 -16.32
C ASN A 7 14.20 -3.59 -14.91
N ASP A 8 14.49 -4.58 -14.08
CA ASP A 8 14.03 -4.60 -12.69
C ASP A 8 14.80 -3.61 -11.78
N ASP A 9 15.95 -3.11 -12.27
CA ASP A 9 16.85 -2.21 -11.55
C ASP A 9 17.12 -2.67 -10.11
N LEU A 10 17.60 -3.93 -10.00
CA LEU A 10 17.95 -4.59 -8.74
C LEU A 10 16.80 -4.66 -7.72
N GLY A 11 15.57 -4.90 -8.21
CA GLY A 11 14.38 -5.04 -7.38
C GLY A 11 13.54 -3.77 -7.25
N THR A 12 13.96 -2.65 -7.85
CA THR A 12 13.22 -1.38 -7.80
C THR A 12 11.83 -1.53 -8.41
N MET A 13 11.73 -2.10 -9.61
CA MET A 13 10.43 -2.29 -10.28
C MET A 13 9.57 -3.33 -9.57
N SER A 14 10.19 -4.42 -9.10
CA SER A 14 9.51 -5.43 -8.30
C SER A 14 8.95 -4.86 -7.00
N ALA A 15 9.72 -4.07 -6.26
CA ALA A 15 9.28 -3.42 -5.03
C ALA A 15 8.16 -2.41 -5.32
N TRP A 16 8.29 -1.61 -6.38
CA TRP A 16 7.22 -0.70 -6.82
C TRP A 16 5.92 -1.45 -7.12
N ASN A 17 6.00 -2.58 -7.82
CA ASN A 17 4.85 -3.39 -8.16
C ASN A 17 4.20 -3.98 -6.90
N VAL A 18 4.98 -4.55 -5.98
CA VAL A 18 4.46 -5.12 -4.73
C VAL A 18 3.77 -4.05 -3.89
N LEU A 19 4.45 -2.94 -3.61
CA LEU A 19 3.91 -1.87 -2.75
C LEU A 19 2.65 -1.24 -3.36
N SER A 20 2.71 -0.85 -4.64
CA SER A 20 1.55 -0.27 -5.32
C SER A 20 0.37 -1.24 -5.41
N SER A 21 0.64 -2.55 -5.55
CA SER A 21 -0.40 -3.60 -5.61
C SER A 21 -1.10 -3.83 -4.28
N ILE A 22 -0.38 -3.72 -3.15
CA ILE A 22 -1.00 -3.88 -1.84
C ILE A 22 -1.77 -2.62 -1.37
N GLY A 23 -1.56 -1.48 -2.04
CA GLY A 23 -2.34 -0.26 -1.82
C GLY A 23 -1.58 0.90 -1.17
N VAL A 24 -0.27 0.79 -0.96
CA VAL A 24 0.54 1.84 -0.31
C VAL A 24 1.92 1.97 -0.95
N PHE A 25 2.44 3.19 -1.11
CA PHE A 25 3.77 3.42 -1.68
C PHE A 25 4.48 4.61 -1.03
N PRO A 26 5.80 4.53 -0.72
CA PRO A 26 6.56 5.65 -0.18
C PRO A 26 6.86 6.68 -1.29
N VAL A 27 5.94 7.62 -1.50
CA VAL A 27 6.00 8.61 -2.59
C VAL A 27 7.21 9.54 -2.45
N GLN A 28 7.60 9.85 -1.22
CA GLN A 28 8.69 10.77 -0.92
C GLN A 28 9.63 10.13 0.12
N PRO A 29 10.66 9.40 -0.32
CA PRO A 29 11.63 8.78 0.57
C PRO A 29 12.25 9.80 1.55
N GLY A 30 12.39 9.41 2.82
CA GLY A 30 12.86 10.30 3.90
C GLY A 30 11.74 11.09 4.59
N TYR A 31 10.52 11.03 4.09
CA TYR A 31 9.32 11.50 4.77
C TYR A 31 8.54 10.31 5.31
N ASP A 32 7.69 10.55 6.31
CA ASP A 32 6.91 9.52 6.98
C ASP A 32 5.61 9.16 6.22
N THR A 33 5.40 9.71 5.02
CA THR A 33 4.16 9.56 4.26
C THR A 33 4.19 8.40 3.26
N TRP A 34 3.11 7.62 3.24
CA TRP A 34 2.85 6.51 2.36
C TRP A 34 1.60 6.79 1.55
N GLY A 35 1.75 7.10 0.26
CA GLY A 35 0.62 7.40 -0.62
C GLY A 35 -0.29 6.18 -0.81
N LEU A 36 -1.61 6.41 -0.82
CA LEU A 36 -2.60 5.38 -1.08
C LEU A 36 -2.72 5.10 -2.58
N SER A 37 -2.77 3.82 -2.94
CA SER A 37 -3.11 3.32 -4.27
C SER A 37 -4.27 2.32 -4.20
N THR A 38 -4.94 2.08 -5.32
CA THR A 38 -5.99 1.06 -5.39
C THR A 38 -5.38 -0.34 -5.21
N PRO A 39 -5.70 -1.09 -4.14
CA PRO A 39 -5.16 -2.43 -3.94
C PRO A 39 -5.67 -3.40 -5.00
N VAL A 40 -4.88 -4.40 -5.37
CA VAL A 40 -5.29 -5.48 -6.30
C VAL A 40 -5.77 -6.74 -5.59
N PHE A 41 -5.57 -6.82 -4.26
CA PHE A 41 -6.00 -7.94 -3.42
C PHE A 41 -7.14 -7.50 -2.50
N ASP A 42 -8.11 -8.39 -2.27
CA ASP A 42 -9.22 -8.14 -1.34
C ASP A 42 -8.75 -7.94 0.11
N ARG A 43 -7.64 -8.59 0.48
CA ARG A 43 -7.03 -8.51 1.80
C ARG A 43 -5.51 -8.68 1.71
N VAL A 44 -4.79 -7.84 2.44
CA VAL A 44 -3.35 -7.93 2.68
C VAL A 44 -3.09 -7.83 4.18
N ASP A 45 -2.30 -8.73 4.73
CA ASP A 45 -1.85 -8.69 6.12
C ASP A 45 -0.32 -8.54 6.13
N LEU A 46 0.16 -7.43 6.69
CA LEU A 46 1.58 -7.14 6.86
C LEU A 46 1.97 -7.34 8.32
N THR A 47 3.07 -8.06 8.54
CA THR A 47 3.78 -8.07 9.83
C THR A 47 4.94 -7.08 9.73
N LEU A 48 4.97 -6.10 10.62
CA LEU A 48 5.93 -5.00 10.57
C LEU A 48 6.84 -5.02 11.80
N ASP A 49 8.09 -4.61 11.62
CA ASP A 49 9.03 -4.50 12.73
C ASP A 49 8.63 -3.33 13.65
N ARG A 50 8.31 -3.66 14.90
CA ARG A 50 7.92 -2.69 15.93
C ARG A 50 8.99 -1.65 16.26
N ARG A 51 10.24 -1.86 15.85
CA ARG A 51 11.29 -0.86 15.93
C ARG A 51 10.99 0.37 15.09
N TRP A 52 10.30 0.20 13.97
CA TRP A 52 10.03 1.25 12.99
C TRP A 52 8.54 1.58 12.86
N PHE A 53 7.67 0.59 13.10
CA PHE A 53 6.22 0.69 12.95
C PHE A 53 5.53 0.30 14.27
N PRO A 54 5.09 1.26 15.10
CA PRO A 54 4.65 1.00 16.47
C PRO A 54 3.54 -0.05 16.60
N HIS A 55 2.62 -0.11 15.62
CA HIS A 55 1.52 -1.09 15.61
C HIS A 55 2.02 -2.51 15.32
N GLY A 56 3.13 -2.64 14.58
CA GLY A 56 3.76 -3.91 14.21
C GLY A 56 2.93 -4.78 13.25
N ARG A 57 1.81 -4.26 12.76
CA ARG A 57 0.96 -4.92 11.77
C ARG A 57 0.08 -3.91 11.06
N LEU A 58 -0.21 -4.21 9.80
CA LEU A 58 -1.22 -3.50 9.01
C LEU A 58 -2.09 -4.53 8.30
N THR A 59 -3.41 -4.35 8.37
CA THR A 59 -4.35 -5.09 7.52
C THR A 59 -5.01 -4.11 6.56
N ILE A 60 -4.81 -4.33 5.27
CA ILE A 60 -5.51 -3.60 4.20
C ILE A 60 -6.65 -4.50 3.72
N SER A 61 -7.88 -3.98 3.69
CA SER A 61 -9.04 -4.70 3.17
C SER A 61 -9.76 -3.86 2.12
N ALA A 62 -9.92 -4.43 0.94
CA ALA A 62 -10.56 -3.82 -0.23
C ALA A 62 -11.46 -4.86 -0.94
N PRO A 63 -12.52 -5.34 -0.27
CA PRO A 63 -13.36 -6.40 -0.80
C PRO A 63 -14.01 -5.99 -2.12
N GLY A 64 -13.91 -6.84 -3.13
CA GLY A 64 -14.47 -6.59 -4.47
C GLY A 64 -13.57 -5.74 -5.35
N THR A 65 -12.27 -5.59 -5.00
CA THR A 65 -11.32 -4.98 -5.91
C THR A 65 -11.20 -5.83 -7.18
N SER A 66 -11.12 -5.17 -8.33
CA SER A 66 -11.15 -5.85 -9.62
C SER A 66 -10.56 -4.99 -10.72
N ALA A 67 -10.48 -5.58 -11.92
CA ALA A 67 -10.08 -4.85 -13.12
C ALA A 67 -11.05 -3.73 -13.54
N ASP A 68 -12.27 -3.69 -12.98
CA ASP A 68 -13.27 -2.67 -13.25
C ASP A 68 -13.40 -1.68 -12.08
N ALA A 69 -13.20 -2.15 -10.85
CA ALA A 69 -13.28 -1.35 -9.63
C ALA A 69 -11.96 -0.60 -9.34
N ARG A 70 -11.66 0.42 -10.15
CA ARG A 70 -10.34 1.10 -10.14
C ARG A 70 -10.17 2.24 -9.13
N TYR A 71 -11.25 2.72 -8.50
CA TYR A 71 -11.22 3.95 -7.69
C TYR A 71 -11.57 3.70 -6.22
N ILE A 72 -10.75 4.25 -5.33
CA ILE A 72 -11.06 4.36 -3.91
C ILE A 72 -12.18 5.40 -3.74
N ARG A 73 -13.38 4.95 -3.36
CA ARG A 73 -14.53 5.83 -3.09
C ARG A 73 -14.49 6.42 -1.68
N SER A 74 -13.98 5.63 -0.74
CA SER A 74 -13.85 5.99 0.67
C SER A 74 -12.80 5.11 1.32
N ALA A 75 -12.12 5.62 2.34
CA ALA A 75 -11.22 4.85 3.17
C ALA A 75 -11.64 4.95 4.64
N ARG A 76 -11.26 3.94 5.43
CA ARG A 76 -11.35 3.96 6.88
C ARG A 76 -10.02 3.51 7.47
N LEU A 77 -9.62 4.14 8.56
CA LEU A 77 -8.47 3.76 9.37
C LEU A 77 -8.98 3.43 10.77
N ASP A 78 -8.73 2.22 11.25
CA ASP A 78 -9.22 1.71 12.53
C ASP A 78 -10.74 1.94 12.75
N GLY A 79 -11.52 1.80 11.67
CA GLY A 79 -12.97 1.98 11.68
C GLY A 79 -13.45 3.43 11.53
N ALA A 80 -12.58 4.42 11.69
CA ALA A 80 -12.91 5.84 11.51
C ALA A 80 -12.79 6.26 10.04
N ALA A 81 -13.65 7.20 9.60
CA ALA A 81 -13.58 7.74 8.25
C ALA A 81 -12.22 8.41 8.00
N TYR A 82 -11.58 8.09 6.87
CA TYR A 82 -10.25 8.58 6.52
C TYR A 82 -10.31 9.39 5.22
N GLY A 83 -9.94 10.67 5.30
CA GLY A 83 -10.05 11.61 4.18
C GLY A 83 -8.74 12.00 3.52
N ARG A 84 -7.59 11.51 3.99
CA ARG A 84 -6.28 11.80 3.40
C ARG A 84 -5.94 10.78 2.32
N THR A 85 -5.09 11.19 1.37
CA THR A 85 -4.61 10.34 0.27
C THR A 85 -3.29 9.63 0.59
N TYR A 86 -2.83 9.71 1.84
CA TYR A 86 -1.62 9.06 2.33
C TYR A 86 -1.84 8.62 3.77
N LEU A 87 -1.13 7.58 4.20
CA LEU A 87 -0.91 7.21 5.61
C LEU A 87 0.42 7.79 6.09
N THR A 88 0.58 7.93 7.39
CA THR A 88 1.88 8.21 8.02
C THR A 88 2.50 6.92 8.55
N THR A 89 3.80 6.93 8.84
CA THR A 89 4.49 5.77 9.44
C THR A 89 3.93 5.44 10.83
N ALA A 90 3.35 6.43 11.52
CA ALA A 90 2.64 6.22 12.78
C ALA A 90 1.26 5.56 12.60
N ASP A 91 0.65 5.63 11.41
CA ASP A 91 -0.62 4.95 11.11
C ASP A 91 -0.41 3.46 10.74
N LEU A 92 0.84 3.05 10.48
CA LEU A 92 1.26 1.71 10.05
C LEU A 92 1.76 0.84 11.23
#